data_AF-A0A0K8PWH7-F1
#
_entry.id   AF-A0A0K8PWH7-F1
#
_cell.length_a   1.000
_cell.length_b   1.000
_cell.length_c   1.000
_cell.angle_alpha   90.00
_cell.angle_beta   90.00
_cell.angle_gamma   90.00
#
_symmetry.space_group_name_H-M   'P 1'
#
loop_
_entity.id
_entity.type
_entity.pdbx_description
1 polymer ?
#
loop_
_entity_poly.entity_id
_entity_poly.type
_entity_poly.pdbx_seq_one_letter_code
_entity_poly.pdbx_strand_id
1 'polypeptide(L)'
;MPPGDDPENWPHERVWAELRERLGASGVPPLTEGRLIEKRVLDMHDYVVEPMVSGRLFLAGDAAHLVAPIAAKGLNLALHDAFLLGDALVARLTGGDDSGLGGYADACLRRVWDYQEFSQWLSEVYHGTAAGDPFRAGTTLARLRRLFTSPTAAAAFAEQYLGTAVRY
;
A
#
# COMPACT_ATOMS: atom_id res chain seq x y z
N MET A 1 -7.35 17.66 -1.99
CA MET A 1 -5.97 18.15 -1.80
C MET A 1 -5.27 18.10 -3.12
N PRO A 2 -4.77 19.23 -3.65
CA PRO A 2 -3.90 19.17 -4.83
C PRO A 2 -2.58 18.46 -4.47
N PRO A 3 -1.92 17.77 -5.42
CA PRO A 3 -0.57 17.26 -5.23
C PRO A 3 0.39 18.38 -4.82
N GLY A 4 1.28 18.13 -3.86
CA GLY A 4 2.26 19.11 -3.37
C GLY A 4 1.68 20.26 -2.53
N ASP A 5 0.47 20.12 -2.00
CA ASP A 5 -0.07 21.13 -1.06
C ASP A 5 0.79 21.22 0.22
N ASP A 6 0.83 22.40 0.81
CA ASP A 6 1.65 22.69 1.99
C ASP A 6 0.88 22.32 3.28
N PRO A 7 1.47 21.55 4.23
CA PRO A 7 0.88 21.31 5.55
C PRO A 7 0.45 22.58 6.32
N GLU A 8 1.06 23.73 6.04
CA GLU A 8 0.71 25.02 6.65
C GLU A 8 -0.61 25.58 6.11
N ASN A 9 -1.04 25.18 4.91
CA ASN A 9 -2.38 25.49 4.38
C ASN A 9 -3.50 24.72 5.10
N TRP A 10 -3.15 23.85 6.04
CA TRP A 10 -4.04 22.98 6.79
C TRP A 10 -4.00 23.31 8.29
N PRO A 11 -4.60 24.44 8.69
CA PRO A 11 -4.77 24.73 10.11
C PRO A 11 -5.68 23.69 10.75
N HIS A 12 -5.53 23.56 12.07
CA HIS A 12 -6.18 22.53 12.87
C HIS A 12 -7.69 22.43 12.64
N GLU A 13 -8.38 23.57 12.63
CA GLU A 13 -9.82 23.65 12.39
C GLU A 13 -10.21 23.13 11.01
N ARG A 14 -9.44 23.48 9.98
CA ARG A 14 -9.69 23.03 8.60
C ARG A 14 -9.59 21.52 8.48
N VAL A 15 -8.57 20.91 9.11
CA VAL A 15 -8.41 19.45 9.14
C VAL A 15 -9.64 18.80 9.76
N TRP A 16 -10.10 19.27 10.92
CA TRP A 16 -11.28 18.70 11.57
C TRP A 16 -12.57 18.96 10.82
N ALA A 17 -12.74 20.11 10.19
CA ALA A 17 -13.88 20.41 9.34
C ALA A 17 -14.01 19.40 8.19
N GLU A 18 -12.90 19.13 7.50
CA GLU A 18 -12.86 18.17 6.40
C GLU A 18 -13.04 16.71 6.86
N LEU A 19 -12.51 16.35 8.04
CA LEU A 19 -12.74 15.03 8.64
C LEU A 19 -14.21 14.82 9.01
N ARG A 20 -14.86 15.83 9.61
CA ARG A 20 -16.29 15.76 9.93
C ARG A 20 -17.15 15.59 8.69
N GLU A 21 -16.86 16.35 7.64
CA GLU A 21 -17.60 16.28 6.37
C GLU A 21 -17.49 14.89 5.73
N ARG A 22 -16.29 14.31 5.69
CA ARG A 22 -16.03 13.05 4.95
C ARG A 22 -16.32 11.78 5.74
N LEU A 23 -16.24 11.83 7.08
CA LEU A 23 -16.46 10.67 7.95
C LEU A 23 -17.81 10.73 8.69
N GLY A 24 -18.52 11.85 8.62
CA GLY A 24 -19.86 11.97 9.17
C GLY A 24 -20.82 10.98 8.52
N ALA A 25 -21.53 10.21 9.34
CA ALA A 25 -22.51 9.25 8.89
C ALA A 25 -23.76 9.30 9.78
N SER A 26 -24.92 9.10 9.16
CA SER A 26 -26.21 9.09 9.88
C SER A 26 -26.22 8.00 10.94
N GLY A 27 -26.64 8.34 12.16
CA GLY A 27 -26.71 7.41 13.29
C GLY A 27 -25.37 7.11 13.97
N VAL A 28 -24.27 7.76 13.57
CA VAL A 28 -22.95 7.63 14.21
C VAL A 28 -22.66 8.86 15.07
N PRO A 29 -22.13 8.71 16.30
CA PRO A 29 -21.70 9.84 17.12
C PRO A 29 -20.66 10.73 16.40
N PRO A 30 -20.57 12.02 16.74
CA PRO A 30 -19.55 12.90 16.16
C PRO A 30 -18.13 12.41 16.51
N LEU A 31 -17.17 12.74 15.64
CA LEU A 31 -15.76 12.46 15.87
C LEU A 31 -15.29 13.08 17.19
N THR A 32 -14.51 12.33 17.96
CA THR A 32 -13.83 12.88 19.14
C THR A 32 -12.60 13.65 18.67
N GLU A 33 -12.67 14.98 18.76
CA GLU A 33 -11.59 15.87 18.35
C GLU A 33 -10.51 15.97 19.44
N GLY A 34 -9.29 16.25 19.01
CA GLY A 34 -8.15 16.35 19.91
C GLY A 34 -6.97 17.07 19.26
N ARG A 35 -5.88 17.19 20.02
CA ARG A 35 -4.70 17.89 19.53
C ARG A 35 -4.03 17.09 18.41
N LEU A 36 -4.01 17.62 17.18
CA LEU A 36 -3.11 17.18 16.11
C LEU A 36 -1.65 17.41 16.53
N ILE A 37 -0.89 16.33 16.71
CA ILE A 37 0.50 16.35 17.17
C ILE A 37 1.47 16.56 15.99
N GLU A 38 1.11 16.03 14.82
CA GLU A 38 1.92 16.06 13.62
C GLU A 38 1.02 16.25 12.39
N LYS A 39 1.49 17.02 11.41
CA LYS A 39 0.86 17.19 10.11
C LYS A 39 1.91 17.02 9.03
N ARG A 40 1.65 16.14 8.06
CA ARG A 40 2.45 15.99 6.86
C ARG A 40 1.54 15.81 5.66
N VAL A 41 1.96 16.36 4.53
CA VAL A 41 1.43 16.00 3.22
C VAL A 41 2.39 14.99 2.65
N LEU A 42 1.86 13.82 2.30
CA LEU A 42 2.63 12.73 1.72
C LEU A 42 2.36 12.68 0.23
N ASP A 43 3.43 12.63 -0.55
CA ASP A 43 3.31 12.38 -1.98
C ASP A 43 3.00 10.91 -2.22
N MET A 44 2.07 10.66 -3.13
CA MET A 44 1.70 9.32 -3.56
C MET A 44 2.62 8.90 -4.70
N HIS A 45 3.76 8.32 -4.36
CA HIS A 45 4.72 7.79 -5.33
C HIS A 45 4.74 6.26 -5.29
N ASP A 46 4.69 5.67 -6.48
CA ASP A 46 4.94 4.26 -6.70
C ASP A 46 6.20 4.13 -7.56
N TYR A 47 7.12 3.24 -7.17
CA TYR A 47 8.22 2.84 -8.04
C TYR A 47 8.69 1.42 -7.73
N VAL A 48 9.30 0.77 -8.71
CA VAL A 48 9.93 -0.56 -8.59
C VAL A 48 11.24 -0.56 -9.39
N VAL A 49 12.31 -1.11 -8.82
CA VAL A 49 13.60 -1.31 -9.46
C VAL A 49 13.76 -2.77 -9.87
N GLU A 50 14.07 -2.99 -11.16
CA GLU A 50 14.33 -4.32 -11.70
C GLU A 50 15.66 -4.36 -12.48
N PRO A 51 16.55 -5.33 -12.20
CA PRO A 51 16.50 -6.28 -11.09
C PRO A 51 16.88 -5.63 -9.74
N MET A 52 16.44 -6.22 -8.64
CA MET A 52 16.81 -5.79 -7.26
C MET A 52 18.24 -6.19 -6.85
N VAL A 53 19.08 -6.65 -7.81
CA VAL A 53 20.41 -7.21 -7.57
C VAL A 53 21.40 -6.75 -8.64
N SER A 54 22.61 -6.39 -8.20
CA SER A 54 23.75 -6.12 -9.09
C SER A 54 25.05 -6.70 -8.52
N GLY A 55 25.49 -7.83 -9.06
CA GLY A 55 26.67 -8.54 -8.56
C GLY A 55 26.48 -9.00 -7.11
N ARG A 56 27.14 -8.31 -6.16
CA ARG A 56 27.02 -8.57 -4.71
C ARG A 56 26.17 -7.53 -3.97
N LEU A 57 25.57 -6.58 -4.70
CA LEU A 57 24.65 -5.59 -4.15
C LEU A 57 23.22 -6.12 -4.25
N PHE A 58 22.51 -6.13 -3.12
CA PHE A 58 21.11 -6.52 -3.01
C PHE A 58 20.32 -5.34 -2.44
N LEU A 59 19.22 -4.97 -3.09
CA LEU A 59 18.32 -3.90 -2.65
C LEU A 59 17.12 -4.50 -1.91
N ALA A 60 16.64 -3.81 -0.86
CA ALA A 60 15.50 -4.23 -0.06
C ALA A 60 14.68 -3.01 0.40
N GLY A 61 13.36 -3.18 0.50
CA GLY A 61 12.45 -2.11 0.96
C GLY A 61 12.51 -0.85 0.09
N ASP A 62 12.45 0.32 0.74
CA ASP A 62 12.45 1.65 0.11
C ASP A 62 13.68 1.98 -0.75
N ALA A 63 14.70 1.10 -0.82
CA ALA A 63 15.80 1.22 -1.78
C ALA A 63 15.49 0.54 -3.13
N ALA A 64 14.49 -0.34 -3.18
CA ALA A 64 14.08 -1.11 -4.34
C ALA A 64 12.68 -0.76 -4.83
N HIS A 65 11.77 -0.40 -3.93
CA HIS A 65 10.39 -0.09 -4.27
C HIS A 65 9.75 0.89 -3.30
N LEU A 66 8.80 1.68 -3.79
CA LEU A 66 7.85 2.42 -2.97
C LEU A 66 6.43 2.08 -3.42
N VAL A 67 5.54 1.96 -2.45
CA VAL A 67 4.11 1.78 -2.66
C VAL A 67 3.39 2.94 -1.98
N ALA A 68 2.47 3.59 -2.69
CA ALA A 68 1.63 4.64 -2.14
C ALA A 68 0.97 4.16 -0.83
N PRO A 69 0.84 5.02 0.19
CA PRO A 69 0.42 4.62 1.55
C PRO A 69 -1.10 4.37 1.66
N ILE A 70 -1.66 3.61 0.72
CA ILE A 70 -3.09 3.32 0.59
C ILE A 70 -3.41 1.97 1.24
N ALA A 71 -2.65 0.95 0.88
CA ALA A 71 -2.84 -0.42 1.37
C ALA A 71 -1.96 -0.77 2.60
N ALA A 72 -1.20 0.21 3.12
CA ALA A 72 -0.27 0.04 4.24
C ALA A 72 0.76 -1.11 4.04
N LYS A 73 1.34 -1.20 2.83
CA LYS A 73 2.19 -2.34 2.43
C LYS A 73 3.70 -2.10 2.42
N GLY A 74 4.17 -0.86 2.39
CA GLY A 74 5.62 -0.55 2.24
C GLY A 74 6.50 -1.27 3.27
N LEU A 75 6.25 -1.08 4.57
CA LEU A 75 7.02 -1.76 5.62
C LEU A 75 6.86 -3.29 5.57
N ASN A 76 5.69 -3.80 5.21
CA ASN A 76 5.45 -5.24 5.08
C ASN A 76 6.32 -5.84 3.96
N LEU A 77 6.47 -5.15 2.83
CA LEU A 77 7.37 -5.57 1.75
C LEU A 77 8.84 -5.48 2.17
N ALA A 78 9.24 -4.39 2.83
CA ALA A 78 10.61 -4.24 3.31
C ALA A 78 11.03 -5.36 4.28
N LEU A 79 10.13 -5.76 5.18
CA LEU A 79 10.36 -6.91 6.07
C LEU A 79 10.43 -8.23 5.31
N HIS A 80 9.54 -8.44 4.34
CA HIS A 80 9.56 -9.64 3.50
C HIS A 80 10.89 -9.77 2.74
N ASP A 81 11.37 -8.69 2.11
CA ASP A 81 12.66 -8.66 1.42
C ASP A 81 13.81 -8.96 2.40
N ALA A 82 13.80 -8.32 3.57
CA ALA A 82 14.82 -8.52 4.59
C ALA A 82 14.89 -9.97 5.10
N PHE A 83 13.74 -10.63 5.28
CA PHE A 83 13.71 -12.04 5.66
C PHE A 83 14.25 -12.95 4.56
N LEU A 84 13.82 -12.74 3.31
CA LEU A 84 14.33 -13.52 2.17
C LEU A 84 15.85 -13.36 2.00
N LEU A 85 16.35 -12.13 2.08
CA LEU A 85 17.78 -11.86 1.96
C LEU A 85 18.55 -12.44 3.15
N GLY A 86 18.01 -12.30 4.37
CA GLY A 86 18.60 -12.85 5.59
C GLY A 86 18.77 -14.35 5.53
N ASP A 87 17.71 -15.08 5.18
CA ASP A 87 17.73 -16.55 5.05
C ASP A 87 18.71 -17.00 3.97
N ALA A 88 18.73 -16.31 2.82
CA ALA A 88 19.66 -16.59 1.74
C ALA A 88 21.13 -16.36 2.12
N LEU A 89 21.42 -15.28 2.85
CA LEU A 89 22.76 -14.99 3.36
C LEU A 89 23.22 -16.03 4.38
N VAL A 90 22.35 -16.44 5.30
CA VAL A 90 22.67 -17.49 6.27
C VAL A 90 23.00 -18.80 5.55
N ALA A 91 22.14 -19.25 4.64
CA ALA A 91 22.36 -20.48 3.87
C ALA A 91 23.70 -20.47 3.12
N ARG A 92 24.04 -19.33 2.52
CA ARG A 92 25.30 -19.15 1.81
C ARG A 92 26.53 -19.17 2.73
N LEU A 93 26.44 -18.50 3.88
CA LEU A 93 27.57 -18.35 4.79
C LEU A 93 27.84 -19.61 5.62
N THR A 94 26.80 -20.37 5.98
CA THR A 94 26.94 -21.56 6.83
C THR A 94 27.00 -22.86 6.03
N GLY A 95 26.31 -22.92 4.89
CA GLY A 95 26.16 -24.14 4.09
C GLY A 95 26.74 -24.08 2.67
N GLY A 96 27.15 -22.89 2.21
CA GLY A 96 27.63 -22.70 0.84
C GLY A 96 26.51 -22.74 -0.23
N ASP A 97 25.24 -22.70 0.18
CA ASP A 97 24.10 -22.71 -0.72
C ASP A 97 23.80 -21.30 -1.25
N ASP A 98 24.00 -21.10 -2.55
CA ASP A 98 23.74 -19.83 -3.26
C ASP A 98 22.32 -19.75 -3.85
N SER A 99 21.48 -20.79 -3.71
CA SER A 99 20.17 -20.85 -4.38
C SER A 99 19.22 -19.72 -3.96
N GLY A 100 19.18 -19.39 -2.66
CA GLY A 100 18.37 -18.29 -2.14
C GLY A 100 18.81 -16.92 -2.67
N LEU A 101 20.12 -16.70 -2.81
CA LEU A 101 20.66 -15.44 -3.37
C LEU A 101 20.38 -15.36 -4.88
N GLY A 102 20.51 -16.48 -5.58
CA GLY A 102 20.21 -16.57 -7.02
C GLY A 102 18.73 -16.31 -7.34
N GLY A 103 17.82 -16.70 -6.45
CA GLY A 103 16.37 -16.51 -6.60
C GLY A 103 15.79 -15.26 -5.92
N TYR A 104 16.61 -14.45 -5.24
CA TYR A 104 16.15 -13.36 -4.37
C TYR A 104 15.31 -12.31 -5.13
N ALA A 105 15.81 -11.82 -6.26
CA ALA A 105 15.14 -10.76 -7.03
C ALA A 105 13.74 -11.20 -7.48
N ASP A 106 13.64 -12.39 -8.09
CA ASP A 106 12.36 -12.94 -8.56
C ASP A 106 11.39 -13.18 -7.41
N ALA A 107 11.87 -13.63 -6.25
CA ALA A 107 11.04 -13.87 -5.09
C ALA A 107 10.44 -12.58 -4.50
N CYS A 108 11.24 -11.52 -4.40
CA CYS A 108 10.77 -10.21 -3.93
C CYS A 108 9.82 -9.57 -4.95
N LEU A 109 10.21 -9.53 -6.23
CA LEU A 109 9.45 -8.84 -7.27
C LEU A 109 8.05 -9.42 -7.48
N ARG A 110 7.86 -10.74 -7.34
CA ARG A 110 6.51 -11.33 -7.35
C ARG A 110 5.59 -10.67 -6.32
N ARG A 111 6.06 -10.56 -5.07
CA ARG A 111 5.26 -10.00 -3.98
C ARG A 111 5.10 -8.48 -4.09
N VAL A 112 6.13 -7.79 -4.55
CA VAL A 112 6.08 -6.35 -4.81
C VAL A 112 5.00 -6.03 -5.83
N TRP A 113 4.96 -6.74 -6.97
CA TRP A 113 3.96 -6.49 -8.00
C TRP A 113 2.53 -6.83 -7.58
N ASP A 114 2.32 -7.92 -6.84
CA ASP A 114 1.01 -8.23 -6.26
C ASP A 114 0.47 -7.07 -5.41
N TYR A 115 1.36 -6.43 -4.64
CA TYR A 115 0.98 -5.33 -3.76
C TYR A 115 0.89 -3.99 -4.47
N GLN A 116 1.66 -3.77 -5.54
CA GLN A 116 1.49 -2.60 -6.41
C GLN A 116 0.12 -2.63 -7.09
N GLU A 117 -0.26 -3.76 -7.69
CA GLU A 117 -1.57 -3.95 -8.30
C GLU A 117 -2.68 -3.72 -7.27
N PHE A 118 -2.58 -4.35 -6.11
CA PHE A 118 -3.57 -4.20 -5.06
C PHE A 118 -3.69 -2.75 -4.56
N SER A 119 -2.56 -2.07 -4.37
CA SER A 119 -2.53 -0.66 -3.95
C SER A 119 -3.18 0.26 -4.98
N GLN A 120 -2.88 0.06 -6.27
CA GLN A 120 -3.50 0.81 -7.36
C GLN A 120 -5.01 0.56 -7.42
N TRP A 121 -5.42 -0.70 -7.37
CA TRP A 121 -6.85 -1.06 -7.35
C TRP A 121 -7.57 -0.42 -6.15
N LEU A 122 -6.97 -0.46 -4.97
CA LEU A 122 -7.55 0.11 -3.75
C LEU A 122 -7.60 1.64 -3.81
N SER A 123 -6.60 2.27 -4.45
CA SER A 123 -6.60 3.70 -4.73
C SER A 123 -7.84 4.12 -5.50
N GLU A 124 -8.19 3.35 -6.55
CA GLU A 124 -9.38 3.62 -7.34
C GLU A 124 -10.67 3.43 -6.53
N VAL A 125 -10.71 2.44 -5.64
CA VAL A 125 -11.87 2.21 -4.76
C VAL A 125 -12.08 3.37 -3.79
N TYR A 126 -11.03 3.93 -3.21
CA TYR A 126 -11.15 5.03 -2.23
C TYR A 126 -11.27 6.42 -2.85
N HIS A 127 -10.56 6.68 -3.95
CA HIS A 127 -10.46 8.03 -4.52
C HIS A 127 -11.23 8.20 -5.84
N GLY A 128 -11.75 7.13 -6.43
CA GLY A 128 -12.33 7.18 -7.77
C GLY A 128 -13.56 8.10 -7.90
N THR A 129 -14.36 8.24 -6.85
CA THR A 129 -15.50 9.18 -6.83
C THR A 129 -15.07 10.65 -6.75
N ALA A 130 -13.88 10.93 -6.19
CA ALA A 130 -13.34 12.27 -6.04
C ALA A 130 -12.62 12.76 -7.32
N ALA A 131 -12.48 11.91 -8.34
CA ALA A 131 -11.77 12.23 -9.58
C ALA A 131 -12.54 13.20 -10.52
N GLY A 132 -13.82 13.47 -10.26
CA GLY A 132 -14.66 14.29 -11.14
C GLY A 132 -15.04 13.62 -12.47
N ASP A 133 -14.77 12.31 -12.61
CA ASP A 133 -15.05 11.51 -13.79
C ASP A 133 -16.24 10.55 -13.53
N PRO A 134 -17.37 10.69 -14.26
CA PRO A 134 -18.53 9.81 -14.12
C PRO A 134 -18.22 8.32 -14.33
N PHE A 135 -17.29 7.98 -15.23
CA PHE A 135 -16.90 6.60 -15.48
C PHE A 135 -16.20 6.01 -14.25
N ARG A 136 -15.21 6.73 -13.69
CA ARG A 136 -14.51 6.31 -12.47
C ARG A 136 -15.43 6.24 -11.26
N ALA A 137 -16.37 7.17 -11.12
CA ALA A 137 -17.37 7.09 -10.05
C ALA A 137 -18.26 5.84 -10.19
N GLY A 138 -18.73 5.55 -11.42
CA GLY A 138 -19.54 4.36 -11.71
C GLY A 138 -18.82 3.05 -11.42
N THR A 139 -17.56 2.91 -11.86
CA THR A 139 -16.76 1.70 -11.60
C THR A 139 -16.41 1.55 -10.12
N THR A 140 -16.13 2.64 -9.41
CA THR A 140 -15.91 2.64 -7.96
C THR A 140 -17.11 2.08 -7.20
N LEU A 141 -18.31 2.59 -7.48
CA LEU A 141 -19.54 2.08 -6.87
C LEU A 141 -19.81 0.62 -7.22
N ALA A 142 -19.51 0.19 -8.45
CA ALA A 142 -19.65 -1.20 -8.86
C ALA A 142 -18.68 -2.14 -8.11
N ARG A 143 -17.44 -1.69 -7.86
CA ARG A 143 -16.44 -2.42 -7.07
C ARG A 143 -16.86 -2.52 -5.60
N LEU A 144 -17.24 -1.40 -4.98
CA LEU A 144 -17.73 -1.38 -3.60
C LEU A 144 -18.94 -2.29 -3.42
N ARG A 145 -19.94 -2.20 -4.31
CA ARG A 145 -21.10 -3.10 -4.28
C ARG A 145 -20.65 -4.56 -4.29
N ARG A 146 -19.75 -4.93 -5.20
CA ARG A 146 -19.24 -6.30 -5.31
C ARG A 146 -18.55 -6.77 -4.03
N LEU A 147 -17.73 -5.92 -3.40
CA LEU A 147 -17.10 -6.23 -2.12
C LEU A 147 -18.13 -6.51 -1.02
N PHE A 148 -19.19 -5.70 -0.93
CA PHE A 148 -20.20 -5.85 0.13
C PHE A 148 -21.25 -6.92 -0.16
N THR A 149 -21.45 -7.33 -1.41
CA THR A 149 -22.52 -8.29 -1.78
C THR A 149 -22.00 -9.66 -2.23
N SER A 150 -20.70 -9.85 -2.42
CA SER A 150 -20.10 -11.13 -2.83
C SER A 150 -19.08 -11.62 -1.79
N PRO A 151 -19.38 -12.73 -1.09
CA PRO A 151 -18.43 -13.33 -0.14
C PRO A 151 -17.09 -13.69 -0.77
N THR A 152 -17.09 -14.17 -2.02
CA THR A 152 -15.86 -14.49 -2.75
C THR A 152 -15.00 -13.27 -3.03
N ALA A 153 -15.61 -12.15 -3.44
CA ALA A 153 -14.87 -10.90 -3.67
C ALA A 153 -14.33 -10.33 -2.35
N ALA A 154 -15.11 -10.39 -1.27
CA ALA A 154 -14.68 -9.99 0.06
C ALA A 154 -13.50 -10.83 0.57
N ALA A 155 -13.54 -12.15 0.36
CA ALA A 155 -12.45 -13.06 0.75
C ALA A 155 -11.16 -12.76 -0.01
N ALA A 156 -11.23 -12.58 -1.34
CA ALA A 156 -10.07 -12.23 -2.15
C ALA A 156 -9.43 -10.89 -1.71
N PHE A 157 -10.26 -9.87 -1.45
CA PHE A 157 -9.80 -8.61 -0.88
C PHE A 157 -9.12 -8.80 0.48
N ALA A 158 -9.75 -9.59 1.38
CA ALA A 158 -9.23 -9.83 2.72
C ALA A 158 -7.87 -10.55 2.68
N GLU A 159 -7.68 -11.51 1.77
CA GLU A 159 -6.41 -12.22 1.60
C GLU A 159 -5.27 -11.28 1.18
N GLN A 160 -5.51 -10.38 0.22
CA GLN A 160 -4.54 -9.36 -0.19
C GLN A 160 -4.28 -8.35 0.95
N TYR A 161 -5.34 -7.90 1.63
CA TYR A 161 -5.26 -6.90 2.69
C TYR A 161 -4.53 -7.45 3.94
N LEU A 162 -4.79 -8.68 4.34
CA LEU A 162 -4.10 -9.36 5.45
C LEU A 162 -2.72 -9.91 5.04
N GLY A 163 -2.45 -10.04 3.73
CA GLY A 163 -1.23 -10.65 3.23
C GLY A 163 -1.15 -12.15 3.43
N THR A 164 -2.29 -12.83 3.68
CA THR A 164 -2.36 -14.27 3.90
C THR A 164 -2.36 -15.09 2.60
N ALA A 165 -2.43 -14.41 1.45
CA ALA A 165 -2.31 -15.06 0.17
C ALA A 165 -0.93 -15.69 0.01
N VAL A 166 -0.92 -17.03 -0.04
CA VAL A 166 0.29 -17.86 -0.13
C VAL A 166 0.85 -17.86 -1.55
N ARG A 167 -0.02 -17.70 -2.57
CA ARG A 167 0.31 -17.62 -3.99
C ARG A 167 -0.75 -16.79 -4.73
N TYR A 168 -0.29 -15.91 -5.61
CA TYR A 168 -1.04 -15.40 -6.75
C TYR A 168 -0.28 -15.78 -8.04
#